data_AF-A0A2W7A0N8-F1
#
_entry.id   AF-A0A2W7A0N8-F1
#
_cell.length_a   1.000
_cell.length_b   1.000
_cell.length_c   1.000
_cell.angle_alpha   90.00
_cell.angle_beta   90.00
_cell.angle_gamma   90.00
#
_symmetry.space_group_name_H-M   'P 1'
#
loop_
_entity.id
_entity.type
_entity.pdbx_description
1 polymer ?
#
loop_
_entity_poly.entity_id
_entity_poly.type
_entity_poly.pdbx_seq_one_letter_code
_entity_poly.pdbx_strand_id
1 'polypeptide(L)'
;MSSSIEIINSTNYSISGEVCYMTIFCSSHYFFVKPNSIWKSDKRGICPIVEVSAIVTTPRGTFTAKPYISIGTTHSLFEVVQVKENVFQVVKLKDITEKKRLTYRSYDEAYLVKQ
;
A
#
# COMPACT_ATOMS: atom_id res chain seq x y z
N MET A 1 -16.38 11.76 -7.57
CA MET A 1 -15.84 11.66 -6.19
C MET A 1 -14.34 11.43 -6.28
N SER A 2 -13.54 12.29 -5.65
CA SER A 2 -12.07 12.15 -5.60
C SER A 2 -11.70 11.10 -4.55
N SER A 3 -11.01 10.03 -4.96
CA SER A 3 -10.51 8.99 -4.05
C SER A 3 -9.04 9.26 -3.69
N SER A 4 -8.76 9.35 -2.39
CA SER A 4 -7.40 9.37 -1.84
C SER A 4 -6.77 7.98 -1.98
N ILE A 5 -5.49 7.92 -2.32
CA ILE A 5 -4.72 6.68 -2.35
C ILE A 5 -4.31 6.34 -0.94
N GLU A 6 -4.36 5.07 -0.59
CA GLU A 6 -3.87 4.53 0.66
C GLU A 6 -2.89 3.40 0.36
N ILE A 7 -1.72 3.48 0.99
CA ILE A 7 -0.67 2.48 0.89
C ILE A 7 -0.40 1.96 2.30
N ILE A 8 -0.73 0.69 2.50
CA ILE A 8 -0.53 -0.02 3.76
C ILE A 8 0.84 -0.70 3.72
N ASN A 9 1.65 -0.45 4.74
CA ASN A 9 2.87 -1.20 4.97
C ASN A 9 2.60 -2.32 5.99
N SER A 10 2.51 -3.55 5.51
CA SER A 10 2.35 -4.74 6.38
C SER A 10 3.66 -5.47 6.63
N THR A 11 4.79 -4.78 6.40
CA THR A 11 6.13 -5.28 6.69
C THR A 11 6.66 -4.66 7.98
N ASN A 12 7.61 -5.35 8.61
CA ASN A 12 8.35 -4.83 9.77
C ASN A 12 9.46 -3.83 9.39
N TYR A 13 9.46 -3.36 8.14
CA TYR A 13 10.52 -2.56 7.56
C TYR A 13 9.96 -1.25 7.00
N SER A 14 10.81 -0.24 6.83
CA SER A 14 10.36 1.01 6.23
C SER A 14 10.26 0.83 4.71
N ILE A 15 9.20 1.37 4.11
CA ILE A 15 9.00 1.32 2.66
C ILE A 15 8.99 2.73 2.08
N SER A 16 9.49 2.84 0.87
CA SER A 16 9.41 4.04 0.03
C SER A 16 9.04 3.64 -1.38
N GLY A 17 8.45 4.53 -2.17
CA GLY A 17 8.07 4.18 -3.52
C GLY A 17 7.35 5.27 -4.27
N GLU A 18 6.83 4.90 -5.43
CA GLU A 18 6.16 5.82 -6.34
C GLU A 18 4.84 5.22 -6.84
N VAL A 19 3.83 6.07 -6.95
CA VAL A 19 2.58 5.78 -7.66
C VAL A 19 2.59 6.54 -8.98
N CYS A 20 2.59 5.79 -10.07
CA CYS A 20 2.61 6.32 -11.43
C CYS A 20 1.22 6.26 -12.07
N TYR A 21 0.96 7.24 -12.93
CA TYR A 21 -0.33 7.44 -13.57
C TYR A 21 -0.26 7.28 -15.08
N MET A 22 -1.40 6.97 -15.70
CA MET A 22 -1.46 6.73 -17.14
C MET A 22 -1.18 7.98 -17.98
N THR A 23 -1.50 9.17 -17.45
CA THR A 23 -1.43 10.43 -18.19
C THR A 23 -0.33 11.32 -17.65
N ILE A 24 0.41 11.98 -18.55
CA ILE A 24 1.49 12.92 -18.20
C ILE A 24 0.99 14.17 -17.45
N PHE A 25 -0.32 14.42 -17.51
CA PHE A 25 -0.99 15.49 -16.77
C PHE A 25 -1.20 15.18 -15.29
N CYS A 26 -0.92 13.96 -14.85
CA CYS A 26 -1.02 13.56 -13.44
C CYS A 26 0.39 13.38 -12.89
N SER A 27 0.76 14.20 -11.90
CA SER A 27 2.03 14.07 -11.21
C SER A 27 2.10 12.77 -10.43
N SER A 28 3.21 12.04 -10.56
CA SER A 28 3.50 10.89 -9.71
C SER A 28 3.50 11.28 -8.23
N HIS A 29 3.10 10.35 -7.37
CA HIS A 29 3.18 10.53 -5.93
C HIS A 29 4.28 9.66 -5.35
N TYR A 30 5.24 10.29 -4.68
CA TYR A 30 6.20 9.58 -3.85
C TYR A 30 5.64 9.37 -2.45
N PHE A 31 5.92 8.21 -1.87
CA PHE A 31 5.48 7.89 -0.53
C PHE A 31 6.61 7.32 0.31
N PHE A 32 6.51 7.53 1.61
CA PHE A 32 7.34 6.90 2.63
C PHE A 32 6.44 6.44 3.76
N VAL A 33 6.53 5.16 4.13
CA VAL A 33 5.68 4.56 5.15
C VAL A 33 6.55 3.81 6.15
N LYS A 34 6.38 4.15 7.43
CA LYS A 34 6.99 3.43 8.56
C LYS A 34 6.44 1.99 8.64
N PRO A 35 7.14 1.07 9.33
CA PRO A 35 6.62 -0.28 9.58
C PRO A 35 5.20 -0.25 10.13
N ASN A 36 4.37 -1.21 9.69
CA ASN A 36 2.99 -1.41 10.20
C ASN A 36 2.12 -0.13 10.21
N SER A 37 2.38 0.78 9.28
CA SER A 37 1.72 2.08 9.17
C SER A 37 1.05 2.26 7.82
N ILE A 38 0.22 3.28 7.70
CA ILE A 38 -0.53 3.60 6.48
C ILE A 38 -0.11 4.98 6.01
N TRP A 39 0.17 5.12 4.72
CA TRP A 39 0.31 6.40 4.05
C TRP A 39 -0.94 6.71 3.24
N LYS A 40 -1.36 7.96 3.28
CA LYS A 40 -2.53 8.45 2.57
C LYS A 40 -2.14 9.64 1.72
N SER A 41 -2.48 9.61 0.45
CA SER A 41 -2.28 10.74 -0.45
C SER A 41 -3.33 11.81 -0.21
N ASP A 42 -3.00 13.03 -0.60
CA ASP A 42 -4.00 14.07 -0.79
C ASP A 42 -5.04 13.65 -1.83
N LYS A 43 -6.22 14.25 -1.73
CA LYS A 43 -7.32 14.03 -2.67
C LYS A 43 -6.89 14.43 -4.07
N ARG A 44 -6.95 13.48 -5.01
CA ARG A 44 -6.55 13.65 -6.41
C ARG A 44 -7.75 13.68 -7.36
N GLY A 45 -7.52 14.19 -8.58
CA GLY A 45 -8.46 14.01 -9.70
C GLY A 45 -8.61 12.55 -10.12
N ILE A 46 -9.44 12.30 -11.13
CA ILE A 46 -9.67 10.95 -11.68
C ILE A 46 -8.48 10.59 -12.60
N CYS A 47 -7.34 10.24 -12.00
CA CYS A 47 -6.16 9.77 -12.71
C CYS A 47 -6.03 8.25 -12.52
N PRO A 48 -6.15 7.44 -13.59
CA PRO A 48 -5.92 6.00 -13.50
C PRO A 48 -4.47 5.70 -13.12
N ILE A 49 -4.28 4.85 -12.11
CA ILE A 49 -2.97 4.35 -11.71
C ILE A 49 -2.54 3.26 -12.70
N VAL A 50 -1.30 3.31 -13.16
CA VAL A 50 -0.71 2.26 -14.01
C VAL A 50 0.32 1.44 -13.26
N GLU A 51 1.02 2.04 -12.31
CA GLU A 51 2.07 1.36 -11.56
C GLU A 51 2.12 1.84 -10.12
N VAL A 52 2.37 0.91 -9.20
CA VAL A 52 2.77 1.19 -7.83
C VAL A 52 4.06 0.42 -7.56
N SER A 53 5.16 1.15 -7.43
CA SER A 53 6.48 0.61 -7.11
C SER A 53 6.78 0.83 -5.63
N ALA A 54 7.49 -0.11 -5.02
CA ALA A 54 7.92 0.00 -3.63
C ALA A 54 9.31 -0.59 -3.43
N ILE A 55 10.05 0.03 -2.53
CA ILE A 55 11.39 -0.29 -2.12
C ILE A 55 11.34 -0.46 -0.60
N VAL A 56 11.77 -1.62 -0.12
CA VAL A 56 11.77 -1.99 1.30
C VAL A 56 13.19 -1.88 1.83
N THR A 57 13.37 -1.06 2.86
CA THR A 57 14.67 -0.85 3.52
C THR A 57 14.74 -1.72 4.76
N THR A 58 15.58 -2.75 4.71
CA THR A 58 15.82 -3.68 5.82
C THR A 58 17.23 -3.47 6.39
N PRO A 59 17.54 -3.99 7.60
CA PRO A 59 18.91 -3.97 8.12
C PRO A 59 19.93 -4.71 7.23
N ARG A 60 19.48 -5.62 6.36
CA ARG A 60 20.33 -6.39 5.44
C ARG A 60 20.54 -5.71 4.10
N GLY A 61 19.88 -4.58 3.87
CA GLY A 61 19.92 -3.85 2.62
C GLY A 61 18.53 -3.51 2.09
N THR A 62 18.53 -2.98 0.87
CA THR A 62 17.37 -2.46 0.18
C THR A 62 16.85 -3.45 -0.84
N PHE A 63 15.56 -3.78 -0.77
CA PHE A 63 14.92 -4.76 -1.65
C PHE A 63 13.79 -4.11 -2.43
N THR A 64 13.82 -4.25 -3.75
CA THR A 64 12.71 -3.81 -4.62
C THR A 64 11.57 -4.81 -4.51
N ALA A 65 10.39 -4.33 -4.11
CA ALA A 65 9.18 -5.14 -4.13
C ALA A 65 8.72 -5.34 -5.57
N LYS A 66 8.11 -6.50 -5.86
CA LYS A 66 7.44 -6.72 -7.14
C LYS A 66 6.33 -5.66 -7.30
N PRO A 67 6.39 -4.79 -8.32
CA PRO A 67 5.43 -3.69 -8.46
C PRO A 67 4.05 -4.22 -8.85
N TYR A 68 3.03 -3.44 -8.54
CA TYR A 68 1.70 -3.63 -9.09
C TYR A 68 1.60 -2.88 -10.41
N ILE A 69 1.27 -3.57 -11.50
CA ILE A 69 1.11 -2.99 -12.83
C ILE A 69 -0.33 -3.21 -13.31
N SER A 70 -0.92 -2.20 -13.93
CA SER A 70 -2.26 -2.28 -14.51
C SER A 70 -2.39 -1.41 -15.76
N ILE A 71 -3.41 -1.68 -16.57
CA ILE A 71 -3.78 -0.88 -17.75
C ILE A 71 -4.54 0.42 -17.41
N GLY A 72 -4.50 0.86 -16.15
CA GLY A 72 -5.28 1.97 -15.63
C GLY A 72 -6.36 1.50 -14.67
N THR A 73 -6.19 1.82 -13.38
CA THR A 73 -7.16 1.50 -12.33
C THR A 73 -7.56 2.72 -11.53
N THR A 74 -8.84 2.79 -11.14
CA THR A 74 -9.36 3.76 -10.16
C THR A 74 -9.24 3.26 -8.73
N HIS A 75 -8.80 2.01 -8.53
CA HIS A 75 -8.48 1.49 -7.20
C HIS A 75 -7.46 2.38 -6.51
N SER A 76 -7.71 2.62 -5.23
CA SER A 76 -6.92 3.54 -4.43
C SER A 76 -6.25 2.88 -3.24
N LEU A 77 -6.51 1.60 -2.95
CA LEU A 77 -5.95 0.90 -1.79
C LEU A 77 -4.95 -0.17 -2.21
N PHE A 78 -3.71 -0.01 -1.76
CA PHE A 78 -2.60 -0.91 -2.02
C PHE A 78 -1.91 -1.31 -0.74
N GLU A 79 -1.23 -2.44 -0.78
CA GLU A 79 -0.48 -2.96 0.36
C GLU A 79 0.85 -3.52 -0.10
N VAL A 80 1.89 -3.25 0.68
CA VAL A 80 3.18 -3.91 0.55
C VAL A 80 3.26 -5.04 1.56
N VAL A 81 3.40 -6.26 1.04
CA VAL A 81 3.48 -7.48 1.84
C VAL A 81 4.82 -8.18 1.63
N GLN A 82 5.26 -8.89 2.65
CA GLN A 82 6.37 -9.82 2.56
C GLN A 82 5.82 -11.21 2.19
N VAL A 83 6.22 -11.75 1.04
CA VAL A 83 5.76 -13.05 0.55
C VAL A 83 6.70 -14.17 1.00
N LYS A 84 8.01 -13.90 1.04
CA LYS A 84 9.05 -14.79 1.57
C LYS A 84 10.14 -13.95 2.25
N GLU A 85 11.13 -14.60 2.85
CA GLU A 85 12.30 -13.90 3.39
C GLU A 85 12.93 -12.99 2.33
N ASN A 86 12.97 -11.68 2.60
CA ASN A 86 13.47 -10.63 1.70
C ASN A 86 12.77 -10.53 0.33
N VAL A 87 11.61 -11.15 0.14
CA VAL A 87 10.81 -11.06 -1.08
C VAL A 87 9.52 -10.32 -0.78
N PHE A 88 9.36 -9.16 -1.41
CA PHE A 88 8.24 -8.25 -1.17
C PHE A 88 7.40 -8.07 -2.43
N GLN A 89 6.11 -7.77 -2.25
CA GLN A 89 5.18 -7.56 -3.34
C GLN A 89 4.18 -6.47 -2.99
N VAL A 90 3.85 -5.64 -3.99
CA VAL A 90 2.72 -4.72 -3.93
C VAL A 90 1.46 -5.45 -4.41
N VAL A 91 0.43 -5.47 -3.58
CA VAL A 91 -0.87 -6.07 -3.88
C VAL A 91 -1.97 -5.03 -3.82
N LYS A 92 -2.94 -5.13 -4.74
CA LYS A 92 -4.18 -4.36 -4.63
C LYS A 92 -5.08 -4.99 -3.57
N LEU A 93 -5.62 -4.18 -2.67
CA LEU A 93 -6.66 -4.62 -1.76
C LEU A 93 -8.02 -4.46 -2.43
N LYS A 94 -8.86 -5.49 -2.28
CA LYS A 94 -10.28 -5.42 -2.67
C LYS A 94 -11.09 -5.10 -1.42
N ASP A 95 -12.19 -4.36 -1.55
CA ASP A 95 -13.09 -3.96 -0.45
C ASP A 95 -13.52 -5.14 0.46
N ILE A 96 -13.57 -6.36 -0.07
CA ILE A 96 -13.88 -7.58 0.68
C ILE A 96 -12.78 -7.92 1.71
N THR A 97 -11.52 -7.65 1.38
CA THR A 97 -10.36 -7.89 2.25
C THR A 97 -10.25 -6.82 3.33
N GLU A 98 -10.65 -5.58 3.02
CA GLU A 98 -10.72 -4.46 3.98
C GLU A 98 -11.77 -4.72 5.07
N LYS A 99 -13.00 -5.13 4.68
CA LYS A 99 -14.02 -5.56 5.65
C LYS A 99 -13.53 -6.69 6.55
N LYS A 100 -12.93 -7.73 5.98
CA LYS A 100 -12.38 -8.85 6.77
C LYS A 100 -11.28 -8.38 7.74
N ARG A 101 -10.36 -7.51 7.32
CA ARG A 101 -9.29 -7.00 8.20
C ARG A 101 -9.80 -6.08 9.31
N LEU A 102 -10.75 -5.20 9.03
CA LEU A 102 -11.40 -4.38 10.05
C LEU A 102 -12.14 -5.26 11.08
N THR A 103 -12.80 -6.32 10.61
CA THR A 103 -13.39 -7.33 11.51
C THR A 103 -12.31 -8.02 12.35
N TYR A 104 -11.22 -8.53 11.76
CA TYR A 104 -10.15 -9.21 12.51
C TYR A 104 -9.42 -8.29 13.51
N ARG A 105 -9.10 -7.05 13.12
CA ARG A 105 -8.46 -6.07 14.01
C ARG A 105 -9.37 -5.68 15.19
N SER A 106 -10.66 -5.54 14.94
CA SER A 106 -11.68 -5.33 15.99
C SER A 106 -11.74 -6.51 16.97
N TYR A 107 -11.64 -7.75 16.49
CA TYR A 107 -11.58 -8.93 17.36
C TYR A 107 -10.31 -8.94 18.23
N ASP A 108 -9.13 -8.70 17.65
CA ASP A 108 -7.87 -8.66 18.43
C ASP A 108 -7.89 -7.58 19.51
N GLU A 109 -8.33 -6.36 19.17
CA GLU A 109 -8.46 -5.27 20.16
C GLU A 109 -9.49 -5.62 21.26
N ALA A 110 -10.61 -6.26 20.90
CA ALA A 110 -11.61 -6.68 21.89
C ALA A 110 -11.13 -7.82 22.82
N TYR A 111 -10.21 -8.67 22.37
CA TYR A 111 -9.60 -9.71 23.19
C TYR A 111 -8.53 -9.16 24.16
N LEU A 112 -7.77 -8.15 23.75
CA LEU A 112 -6.74 -7.51 24.59
C LEU A 112 -7.33 -6.67 25.74
N VAL A 113 -8.58 -6.21 25.63
CA VAL A 113 -9.27 -5.43 26.67
C VAL A 113 -9.96 -6.33 27.72
N LYS A 114 -10.02 -7.66 27.50
CA LYS A 114 -10.70 -8.63 28.37
C LYS A 114 -9.77 -9.49 29.24
N GLN A 115 -8.49 -9.17 29.33
CA GLN A 115 -7.54 -9.77 30.30
C GLN A 115 -7.23 -8.76 31.41
#